data_AF-A0AAU9IZZ8-F1
#
_entry.id   AF-A0AAU9IZZ8-F1
#
_cell.length_a   1.000
_cell.length_b   1.000
_cell.length_c   1.000
_cell.angle_alpha   90.00
_cell.angle_beta   90.00
_cell.angle_gamma   90.00
#
_symmetry.space_group_name_H-M   'P 1'
#
loop_
_entity.id
_entity.type
_entity.pdbx_description
1 polymer ?
#
loop_
_entity_poly.entity_id
_entity_poly.type
_entity_poly.pdbx_seq_one_letter_code
_entity_poly.pdbx_strand_id
1 'polypeptide(L)'
;MEHTAVFRILANANLVKQYLKLFQQNGVDDETITELNENHLEEMGIFNKAHRDLILQCRDNLSNEEFPINTQLEEEKKETHGPQNPITIAMLLKSSNVSTRSKALSNDNFLRKLIMAELSDKNIDSIQCLDNCPRLQVLYLNSNKINAIENIEMLSSLRILSLENNLISRLSGLSNLSHLEKLHLDRNCIQKIEGLENLNELTELHCNRQNIRVPLEFDENSIVGISPNLRILSLCGNKIEDISLLWYLDKAEEIDLSENQIQMGEDFIKALSCMNYLKILNLSGNPIVRRPKYRDEVILSNYSIQELDGKTILGNEREYLLRLHGKGRAPVKKETKKGIDLAVVGNRFNKNK
;
A
#
# COMPACT_ATOMS: atom_id res chain seq x y z
N MET A 1 35.18 -6.54 -19.88
CA MET A 1 34.25 -7.41 -19.13
C MET A 1 34.49 -7.31 -17.62
N GLU A 2 34.89 -6.14 -17.11
CA GLU A 2 35.31 -5.98 -15.70
C GLU A 2 34.44 -4.97 -14.91
N HIS A 3 33.49 -4.28 -15.55
CA HIS A 3 32.64 -3.29 -14.88
C HIS A 3 31.36 -3.84 -14.23
N THR A 4 31.08 -5.14 -14.37
CA THR A 4 29.81 -5.74 -13.89
C THR A 4 29.88 -6.30 -12.48
N ALA A 5 31.09 -6.52 -11.93
CA ALA A 5 31.27 -7.07 -10.58
C ALA A 5 31.21 -5.97 -9.49
N VAL A 6 31.85 -4.82 -9.74
CA VAL A 6 31.88 -3.68 -8.80
C VAL A 6 30.48 -3.06 -8.62
N PHE A 7 29.68 -3.02 -9.69
CA PHE A 7 28.29 -2.53 -9.63
C PHE A 7 27.35 -3.42 -8.81
N ARG A 8 27.66 -4.72 -8.64
CA ARG A 8 26.82 -5.64 -7.84
C ARG A 8 27.10 -5.54 -6.34
N ILE A 9 28.31 -5.17 -5.94
CA ILE A 9 28.70 -5.03 -4.53
C ILE A 9 28.25 -3.67 -3.96
N LEU A 10 28.22 -2.61 -4.77
CA LEU A 10 27.73 -1.28 -4.36
C LEU A 10 26.20 -1.13 -4.36
N ALA A 11 25.45 -2.06 -4.95
CA ALA A 11 24.00 -1.96 -5.12
C ALA A 11 23.19 -2.14 -3.82
N ASN A 12 23.82 -2.41 -2.67
CA ASN A 12 23.06 -2.69 -1.45
C ASN A 12 23.78 -2.21 -0.18
N ALA A 13 24.07 -0.90 -0.11
CA ALA A 13 24.67 -0.25 1.06
C ALA A 13 23.90 -0.53 2.38
N ASN A 14 22.59 -0.77 2.31
CA ASN A 14 21.79 -1.17 3.47
C ASN A 14 22.05 -2.62 3.91
N LEU A 15 22.25 -3.54 2.96
CA LEU A 15 22.57 -4.93 3.25
C LEU A 15 23.98 -5.07 3.86
N VAL A 16 24.94 -4.29 3.34
CA VAL A 16 26.30 -4.21 3.90
C VAL A 16 26.27 -3.66 5.33
N LYS A 17 25.51 -2.60 5.59
CA LYS A 17 25.30 -2.06 6.96
C LYS A 17 24.63 -3.07 7.89
N GLN A 18 23.68 -3.86 7.40
CA GLN A 18 23.01 -4.91 8.18
C GLN A 18 23.99 -6.01 8.58
N TYR A 19 24.86 -6.47 7.67
CA TYR A 19 25.86 -7.48 7.98
C TYR A 19 26.99 -6.96 8.89
N LEU A 20 27.47 -5.73 8.68
CA LEU A 20 28.45 -5.12 9.59
C LEU A 20 27.91 -5.01 11.02
N LYS A 21 26.63 -4.66 11.18
CA LYS A 21 25.98 -4.63 12.50
C LYS A 21 25.86 -6.03 13.11
N LEU A 22 25.58 -7.05 12.29
CA LEU A 22 25.52 -8.45 12.73
C LEU A 22 26.89 -8.98 13.16
N PHE A 23 27.97 -8.64 12.43
CA PHE A 23 29.34 -9.02 12.79
C PHE A 23 29.79 -8.37 14.11
N GLN A 24 29.50 -7.08 14.30
CA GLN A 24 29.76 -6.40 15.58
C GLN A 24 28.99 -7.02 16.75
N GLN A 25 27.74 -7.44 16.53
CA GLN A 25 26.92 -8.11 17.56
C GLN A 25 27.44 -9.49 17.94
N ASN A 26 28.14 -10.17 17.03
CA ASN A 26 28.76 -11.47 17.27
C ASN A 26 30.24 -11.37 17.66
N GLY A 27 30.76 -10.16 17.93
CA GLY A 27 32.12 -9.94 18.39
C GLY A 27 33.20 -10.20 17.33
N VAL A 28 32.84 -10.12 16.04
CA VAL A 28 33.76 -10.27 14.91
C VAL A 28 34.36 -8.90 14.62
N ASP A 29 35.68 -8.78 14.76
CA ASP A 29 36.43 -7.56 14.43
C ASP A 29 36.86 -7.56 12.95
N ASP A 30 37.34 -6.41 12.46
CA ASP A 30 37.70 -6.22 11.05
C ASP A 30 38.83 -7.17 10.61
N GLU A 31 39.68 -7.63 11.53
CA GLU A 31 40.73 -8.63 11.26
C GLU A 31 40.12 -10.04 11.07
N THR A 32 39.14 -10.43 11.89
CA THR A 32 38.45 -11.73 11.77
C THR A 32 37.55 -11.85 10.53
N ILE A 33 37.10 -10.73 9.94
CA ILE A 33 36.30 -10.75 8.69
C ILE A 33 37.06 -11.47 7.56
N THR A 34 38.40 -11.35 7.53
CA THR A 34 39.25 -11.99 6.53
C THR A 34 39.32 -13.52 6.66
N GLU A 35 38.92 -14.08 7.80
CA GLU A 35 38.94 -15.51 8.10
C GLU A 35 37.54 -16.17 8.04
N LEU A 36 36.49 -15.40 7.74
CA LEU A 36 35.11 -15.91 7.63
C LEU A 36 35.02 -17.00 6.55
N ASN A 37 34.44 -18.15 6.88
CA ASN A 37 34.12 -19.22 5.93
C ASN A 37 32.63 -19.55 5.99
N GLU A 38 32.14 -20.44 5.12
CA GLU A 38 30.71 -20.79 5.08
C GLU A 38 30.17 -21.30 6.42
N ASN A 39 30.97 -22.04 7.20
CA ASN A 39 30.58 -22.58 8.50
C ASN A 39 30.42 -21.46 9.54
N HIS A 40 31.34 -20.49 9.56
CA HIS A 40 31.23 -19.31 10.44
C HIS A 40 29.94 -18.53 10.14
N LEU A 41 29.58 -18.39 8.87
CA LEU A 41 28.37 -17.65 8.48
C LEU A 41 27.08 -18.42 8.81
N GLU A 42 27.09 -19.75 8.77
CA GLU A 42 25.97 -20.58 9.25
C GLU A 42 25.81 -20.49 10.77
N GLU A 43 26.91 -20.51 11.53
CA GLU A 43 26.89 -20.32 12.99
C GLU A 43 26.36 -18.93 13.39
N MET A 44 26.60 -17.92 12.55
CA MET A 44 26.02 -16.56 12.69
C MET A 44 24.57 -16.44 12.20
N GLY A 45 23.94 -17.55 11.78
CA GLY A 45 22.53 -17.59 11.36
C GLY A 45 22.27 -17.18 9.91
N ILE A 46 23.30 -17.08 9.06
CA ILE A 46 23.18 -16.68 7.65
C ILE A 46 23.05 -17.94 6.78
N PHE A 47 21.87 -18.54 6.79
CA PHE A 47 21.65 -19.82 6.08
C PHE A 47 21.48 -19.66 4.56
N ASN A 48 21.14 -18.46 4.08
CA ASN A 48 20.95 -18.21 2.65
C ASN A 48 22.29 -18.22 1.91
N LYS A 49 22.44 -19.18 0.99
CA LYS A 49 23.67 -19.37 0.21
C LYS A 49 24.06 -18.14 -0.60
N ALA A 50 23.11 -17.43 -1.22
CA ALA A 50 23.41 -16.24 -2.02
C ALA A 50 23.98 -15.09 -1.17
N HIS A 51 23.54 -14.98 0.10
CA HIS A 51 24.07 -14.00 1.03
C HIS A 51 25.47 -14.40 1.52
N ARG A 52 25.70 -15.69 1.78
CA ARG A 52 27.02 -16.20 2.13
C ARG A 52 28.03 -16.02 1.00
N ASP A 53 27.65 -16.36 -0.23
CA ASP A 53 28.48 -16.17 -1.43
C ASP A 53 28.87 -14.70 -1.60
N LEU A 54 27.93 -13.77 -1.40
CA LEU A 54 28.18 -12.33 -1.49
C LEU A 54 29.19 -11.85 -0.41
N ILE A 55 29.03 -12.32 0.83
CA ILE A 55 29.92 -11.95 1.95
C ILE A 55 31.35 -12.47 1.69
N LEU A 56 31.48 -13.73 1.28
CA LEU A 56 32.78 -14.34 0.97
C LEU A 56 33.45 -13.67 -0.25
N GLN A 57 32.65 -13.26 -1.24
CA GLN A 57 33.14 -12.49 -2.39
C GLN A 57 33.63 -11.08 -1.99
N CYS A 58 33.01 -10.44 -1.00
CA CYS A 58 33.48 -9.15 -0.48
C CYS A 58 34.78 -9.31 0.32
N ARG A 59 34.90 -10.38 1.12
CA ARG A 59 36.12 -10.77 1.85
C ARG A 59 37.31 -10.93 0.91
N ASP A 60 37.14 -11.67 -0.19
CA ASP A 60 38.23 -11.96 -1.13
C ASP A 60 38.72 -10.72 -1.90
N ASN A 61 37.94 -9.63 -1.89
CA ASN A 61 38.32 -8.36 -2.49
C ASN A 61 39.00 -7.40 -1.49
N LEU A 62 39.02 -7.69 -0.19
CA LEU A 62 39.73 -6.91 0.82
C LEU A 62 41.23 -7.27 0.89
N SER A 63 41.62 -8.45 0.41
CA SER A 63 43.01 -8.95 0.43
C SER A 63 43.86 -8.55 -0.78
N ASN A 64 43.25 -7.91 -1.79
CA ASN A 64 43.96 -7.36 -2.95
C ASN A 64 44.13 -5.84 -2.75
N GLU A 65 45.31 -5.42 -2.29
CA GLU A 65 45.70 -4.01 -2.07
C GLU A 65 45.86 -3.19 -3.37
N GLU A 66 44.84 -3.16 -4.24
CA GLU A 66 44.76 -2.16 -5.31
C GLU A 66 43.37 -1.52 -5.31
N PHE A 67 43.18 -0.60 -4.36
CA PHE A 67 42.22 0.48 -4.52
C PHE A 67 42.89 1.65 -5.24
N PRO A 68 42.67 1.87 -6.55
CA PRO A 68 42.76 3.22 -7.06
C PRO A 68 41.61 4.00 -6.43
N ILE A 69 41.93 4.78 -5.40
CA ILE A 69 41.06 5.87 -4.95
C ILE A 69 40.99 6.86 -6.10
N ASN A 70 40.10 6.58 -7.05
CA ASN A 70 39.76 7.53 -8.08
C ASN A 70 38.87 8.59 -7.43
N THR A 71 39.51 9.61 -6.86
CA THR A 71 38.97 10.84 -6.28
C THR A 71 38.21 11.71 -7.31
N GLN A 72 37.73 11.12 -8.41
CA GLN A 72 37.01 11.77 -9.50
C GLN A 72 35.64 11.13 -9.81
N LEU A 73 35.14 10.24 -8.94
CA LEU A 73 33.72 9.83 -8.95
C LEU A 73 32.97 10.25 -7.67
N GLU A 74 33.64 11.01 -6.80
CA GLU A 74 33.02 11.86 -5.77
C GLU A 74 33.04 13.34 -6.16
N GLU A 75 32.90 13.66 -7.46
CA GLU A 75 32.05 14.80 -7.76
C GLU A 75 30.61 14.36 -7.51
N GLU A 76 30.28 14.34 -6.21
CA GLU A 76 29.10 15.00 -5.72
C GLU A 76 28.34 15.68 -6.86
N LYS A 77 27.34 14.99 -7.41
CA LYS A 77 26.03 15.64 -7.38
C LYS A 77 25.68 15.87 -5.92
N LYS A 78 26.36 16.83 -5.29
CA LYS A 78 25.69 17.95 -4.67
C LYS A 78 24.80 18.51 -5.77
N GLU A 79 23.69 17.81 -6.04
CA GLU A 79 22.44 18.52 -6.05
C GLU A 79 22.54 19.35 -4.78
N THR A 80 22.74 20.64 -4.96
CA THR A 80 22.53 21.61 -3.92
C THR A 80 21.11 21.29 -3.44
N HIS A 81 20.99 20.41 -2.45
CA HIS A 81 19.76 20.29 -1.70
C HIS A 81 19.51 21.73 -1.30
N GLY A 82 18.38 22.27 -1.77
CA GLY A 82 17.94 23.57 -1.32
C GLY A 82 17.95 23.59 0.21
N PRO A 83 17.72 24.76 0.84
CA PRO A 83 17.65 24.82 2.30
C PRO A 83 16.75 23.69 2.82
N GLN A 84 17.36 22.74 3.54
CA GLN A 84 16.62 21.63 4.14
C GLN A 84 15.64 22.24 5.15
N ASN A 85 14.39 21.79 5.09
CA ASN A 85 13.34 22.30 5.95
C ASN A 85 12.65 21.13 6.65
N PRO A 86 13.33 20.51 7.64
CA PRO A 86 12.75 19.40 8.38
C PRO A 86 11.58 19.89 9.24
N ILE A 87 10.73 18.95 9.66
CA ILE A 87 9.77 19.23 10.73
C ILE A 87 10.52 19.71 11.97
N THR A 88 10.11 20.84 12.52
CA THR A 88 10.70 21.41 13.74
C THR A 88 9.72 21.38 14.90
N ILE A 89 10.24 21.39 16.13
CA ILE A 89 9.41 21.55 17.34
C ILE A 89 8.56 22.82 17.25
N ALA A 90 9.10 23.91 16.70
CA ALA A 90 8.35 25.15 16.54
C ALA A 90 7.14 25.00 15.59
N MET A 91 7.24 24.16 14.56
CA MET A 91 6.10 23.82 13.70
C MET A 91 5.07 22.98 14.46
N LEU A 92 5.51 21.96 15.22
CA LEU A 92 4.63 21.10 16.02
C LEU A 92 3.89 21.87 17.13
N LEU A 93 4.54 22.85 17.76
CA LEU A 93 3.90 23.72 18.75
C LEU A 93 2.82 24.61 18.12
N LYS A 94 2.95 24.95 16.83
CA LYS A 94 2.00 25.78 16.08
C LYS A 94 0.93 24.97 15.35
N SER A 95 1.14 23.66 15.15
CA SER A 95 0.28 22.79 14.36
C SER A 95 -1.01 22.35 15.07
N SER A 96 -1.15 22.69 16.37
CA SER A 96 -2.36 22.41 17.14
C SER A 96 -3.18 23.68 17.35
N ASN A 97 -4.50 23.59 17.18
CA ASN A 97 -5.44 24.67 17.50
C ASN A 97 -5.59 24.94 19.02
N VAL A 98 -4.77 24.30 19.87
CA VAL A 98 -4.77 24.57 21.31
C VAL A 98 -4.08 25.91 21.52
N SER A 99 -4.90 26.96 21.64
CA SER A 99 -4.51 28.30 22.07
C SER A 99 -3.40 28.23 23.12
N THR A 100 -2.29 28.89 22.85
CA THR A 100 -1.09 29.07 23.70
C THR A 100 -1.37 29.79 25.04
N ARG A 101 -2.59 29.74 25.58
CA ARG A 101 -2.99 30.37 26.84
C ARG A 101 -2.49 29.66 28.10
N SER A 102 -2.00 28.43 28.03
CA SER A 102 -1.35 27.80 29.19
C SER A 102 0.15 28.14 29.19
N LYS A 103 0.49 29.25 29.85
CA LYS A 103 1.87 29.74 30.09
C LYS A 103 2.74 28.81 30.98
N ALA A 104 2.43 27.50 31.08
CA ALA A 104 3.04 26.64 32.09
C ALA A 104 3.38 25.20 31.66
N LEU A 105 3.13 24.76 30.42
CA LEU A 105 3.61 23.45 29.97
C LEU A 105 4.98 23.59 29.29
N SER A 106 5.96 22.82 29.78
CA SER A 106 7.19 22.55 29.03
C SER A 106 6.84 21.99 27.64
N ASN A 107 7.63 22.34 26.62
CA ASN A 107 7.47 21.84 25.25
C ASN A 107 7.31 20.30 25.23
N ASP A 108 8.07 19.58 26.06
CA ASP A 108 8.02 18.12 26.15
C ASP A 108 6.66 17.60 26.63
N ASN A 109 6.04 18.29 27.59
CA ASN A 109 4.72 17.92 28.10
C ASN A 109 3.62 18.16 27.07
N PHE A 110 3.81 19.15 26.20
CA PHE A 110 2.91 19.38 25.07
C PHE A 110 3.06 18.28 24.01
N LEU A 111 4.29 17.99 23.56
CA LEU A 111 4.54 16.99 22.51
C LEU A 111 4.03 15.60 22.92
N ARG A 112 4.22 15.21 24.19
CA ARG A 112 3.69 13.94 24.73
C ARG A 112 2.17 13.83 24.73
N LYS A 113 1.45 14.94 24.62
CA LYS A 113 -0.02 15.01 24.58
C LYS A 113 -0.56 15.35 23.19
N LEU A 114 0.31 15.61 22.22
CA LEU A 114 -0.09 15.97 20.86
C LEU A 114 -0.79 14.78 20.21
N ILE A 115 -2.04 14.99 19.79
CA ILE A 115 -2.86 13.97 19.12
C ILE A 115 -2.96 14.22 17.62
N MET A 116 -2.94 15.48 17.21
CA MET A 116 -3.07 15.90 15.82
C MET A 116 -2.03 16.97 15.49
N ALA A 117 -1.36 16.80 14.35
CA ALA A 117 -0.43 17.78 13.79
C ALA A 117 -0.82 18.14 12.35
N GLU A 118 -1.23 19.40 12.16
CA GLU A 118 -1.44 19.99 10.83
C GLU A 118 -0.15 20.69 10.36
N LEU A 119 0.55 20.06 9.41
CA LEU A 119 1.83 20.51 8.87
C LEU A 119 1.80 20.62 7.33
N SER A 120 0.62 20.78 6.74
CA SER A 120 0.49 20.99 5.30
C SER A 120 0.99 22.36 4.86
N ASP A 121 1.46 22.46 3.62
CA ASP A 121 1.94 23.68 2.97
C ASP A 121 3.06 24.40 3.76
N LYS A 122 4.03 23.65 4.29
CA LYS A 122 5.15 24.19 5.07
C LYS A 122 6.50 24.10 4.37
N ASN A 123 6.54 23.66 3.11
CA ASN A 123 7.76 23.35 2.37
C ASN A 123 8.66 22.32 3.09
N ILE A 124 8.07 21.39 3.85
CA ILE A 124 8.82 20.37 4.58
C ILE A 124 9.44 19.39 3.58
N ASP A 125 10.70 18.99 3.77
CA ASP A 125 11.36 18.00 2.90
C ASP A 125 11.84 16.74 3.62
N SER A 126 11.94 16.76 4.94
CA SER A 126 12.27 15.59 5.76
C SER A 126 11.40 15.52 7.02
N ILE A 127 10.94 14.31 7.33
CA ILE A 127 10.17 14.01 8.52
C ILE A 127 11.16 13.77 9.66
N GLN A 128 11.15 14.66 10.65
CA GLN A 128 12.02 14.60 11.82
C GLN A 128 11.29 15.06 13.08
N CYS A 129 11.90 14.88 14.25
CA CYS A 129 11.42 15.41 15.52
C CYS A 129 10.04 14.88 15.98
N LEU A 130 9.56 13.76 15.42
CA LEU A 130 8.29 13.14 15.81
C LEU A 130 8.43 12.12 16.95
N ASP A 131 9.65 11.72 17.33
CA ASP A 131 9.95 10.73 18.38
C ASP A 131 9.31 11.06 19.74
N ASN A 132 9.13 12.35 20.02
CA ASN A 132 8.57 12.85 21.27
C ASN A 132 7.03 12.96 21.27
N CYS A 133 6.36 12.48 20.22
CA CYS A 133 4.90 12.54 20.05
C CYS A 133 4.25 11.14 20.09
N PRO A 134 4.41 10.34 21.17
CA PRO A 134 3.97 8.94 21.22
C PRO A 134 2.44 8.76 21.13
N ARG A 135 1.67 9.83 21.28
CA ARG A 135 0.20 9.82 21.22
C ARG A 135 -0.35 10.43 19.93
N LEU A 136 0.50 10.74 18.96
CA LEU A 136 0.06 11.31 17.70
C LEU A 136 -0.80 10.28 16.96
N GLN A 137 -2.03 10.67 16.65
CA GLN A 137 -3.01 9.84 15.94
C GLN A 137 -3.27 10.37 14.52
N VAL A 138 -3.12 11.67 14.30
CA VAL A 138 -3.42 12.32 13.01
C VAL A 138 -2.24 13.18 12.60
N LEU A 139 -1.69 12.91 11.41
CA LEU A 139 -0.59 13.66 10.83
C LEU A 139 -0.93 14.06 9.39
N TYR A 140 -1.06 15.37 9.18
CA TYR A 140 -1.27 15.97 7.86
C TYR A 140 0.03 16.64 7.40
N LEU A 141 0.58 16.16 6.29
CA LEU A 141 1.84 16.62 5.69
C LEU A 141 1.64 16.95 4.20
N ASN A 142 0.44 17.39 3.83
CA ASN A 142 0.08 17.60 2.43
C ASN A 142 0.83 18.79 1.81
N SER A 143 1.05 18.74 0.50
CA SER A 143 1.66 19.83 -0.26
C SER A 143 3.02 20.27 0.31
N ASN A 144 3.88 19.30 0.55
CA ASN A 144 5.26 19.49 0.98
C ASN A 144 6.21 18.94 -0.09
N LYS A 145 7.48 18.75 0.24
CA LYS A 145 8.55 18.27 -0.65
C LYS A 145 9.17 16.98 -0.12
N ILE A 146 8.41 16.21 0.66
CA ILE A 146 8.87 14.97 1.28
C ILE A 146 9.09 13.94 0.18
N ASN A 147 10.27 13.31 0.16
CA ASN A 147 10.63 12.31 -0.84
C ASN A 147 10.73 10.88 -0.29
N ALA A 148 10.77 10.74 1.04
CA ALA A 148 10.87 9.48 1.75
C ALA A 148 10.00 9.50 3.01
N ILE A 149 9.35 8.37 3.28
CA ILE A 149 8.66 8.12 4.54
C ILE A 149 9.68 7.48 5.48
N GLU A 150 10.14 8.26 6.45
CA GLU A 150 11.17 7.91 7.42
C GLU A 150 10.85 8.54 8.79
N ASN A 151 11.43 7.99 9.85
CA ASN A 151 11.31 8.53 11.23
C ASN A 151 9.85 8.62 11.73
N ILE A 152 8.97 7.75 11.22
CA ILE A 152 7.59 7.58 11.71
C ILE A 152 7.35 6.21 12.32
N GLU A 153 8.35 5.32 12.33
CA GLU A 153 8.25 3.94 12.80
C GLU A 153 7.88 3.84 14.30
N MET A 154 8.13 4.92 15.05
CA MET A 154 7.82 5.02 16.48
C MET A 154 6.39 5.51 16.76
N LEU A 155 5.65 5.96 15.74
CA LEU A 155 4.30 6.50 15.87
C LEU A 155 3.23 5.40 15.89
N SER A 156 3.36 4.45 16.82
CA SER A 156 2.46 3.29 16.90
C SER A 156 0.99 3.64 17.14
N SER A 157 0.68 4.85 17.63
CA SER A 157 -0.70 5.33 17.82
C SER A 157 -1.30 6.01 16.58
N LEU A 158 -0.56 6.11 15.46
CA LEU A 158 -1.00 6.84 14.29
C LEU A 158 -2.16 6.11 13.59
N ARG A 159 -3.28 6.82 13.40
CA ARG A 159 -4.51 6.32 12.75
C ARG A 159 -4.74 6.93 11.38
N ILE A 160 -4.33 8.18 11.18
CA ILE A 160 -4.49 8.90 9.91
C ILE A 160 -3.16 9.53 9.52
N LEU A 161 -2.69 9.18 8.31
CA LEU A 161 -1.52 9.76 7.68
C LEU A 161 -1.90 10.29 6.29
N SER A 162 -1.72 11.59 6.07
CA SER A 162 -1.93 12.23 4.76
C SER A 162 -0.62 12.86 4.31
N LEU A 163 -0.15 12.43 3.14
CA LEU A 163 1.09 12.83 2.50
C LEU A 163 0.82 13.23 1.04
N GLU A 164 -0.38 13.75 0.76
CA GLU A 164 -0.78 14.13 -0.59
C GLU A 164 0.13 15.23 -1.15
N ASN A 165 0.33 15.23 -2.47
CA ASN A 165 1.10 16.25 -3.17
C ASN A 165 2.53 16.42 -2.60
N ASN A 166 3.25 15.31 -2.52
CA ASN A 166 4.66 15.23 -2.13
C ASN A 166 5.48 14.57 -3.26
N LEU A 167 6.72 14.17 -2.97
CA LEU A 167 7.65 13.58 -3.93
C LEU A 167 8.02 12.13 -3.57
N ILE A 168 7.15 11.44 -2.81
CA ILE A 168 7.41 10.09 -2.32
C ILE A 168 7.43 9.11 -3.49
N SER A 169 8.47 8.31 -3.59
CA SER A 169 8.63 7.33 -4.68
C SER A 169 8.48 5.88 -4.24
N ARG A 170 8.59 5.61 -2.93
CA ARG A 170 8.53 4.28 -2.33
C ARG A 170 7.79 4.33 -1.00
N LEU A 171 7.05 3.26 -0.74
CA LEU A 171 6.38 3.05 0.54
C LEU A 171 7.29 2.26 1.47
N SER A 172 8.02 2.98 2.32
CA SER A 172 8.90 2.44 3.35
C SER A 172 8.54 3.04 4.71
N GLY A 173 9.03 2.43 5.80
CA GLY A 173 8.84 3.00 7.16
C GLY A 173 7.42 2.88 7.73
N LEU A 174 6.50 2.19 7.05
CA LEU A 174 5.10 2.00 7.49
C LEU A 174 4.91 0.73 8.36
N SER A 175 5.91 -0.14 8.45
CA SER A 175 5.77 -1.51 8.98
C SER A 175 5.29 -1.60 10.44
N ASN A 176 5.47 -0.55 11.23
CA ASN A 176 5.10 -0.51 12.65
C ASN A 176 3.78 0.23 12.92
N LEU A 177 3.12 0.75 11.88
CA LEU A 177 1.90 1.53 12.01
C LEU A 177 0.65 0.64 11.99
N SER A 178 0.61 -0.37 12.87
CA SER A 178 -0.44 -1.40 12.88
C SER A 178 -1.86 -0.85 13.12
N HIS A 179 -1.97 0.34 13.72
CA HIS A 179 -3.22 1.05 14.00
C HIS A 179 -3.60 2.08 12.92
N LEU A 180 -2.88 2.14 11.80
CA LEU A 180 -3.18 3.07 10.73
C LEU A 180 -4.47 2.67 10.02
N GLU A 181 -5.46 3.54 10.03
CA GLU A 181 -6.79 3.32 9.46
C GLU A 181 -6.96 3.99 8.09
N LYS A 182 -6.28 5.12 7.89
CA LYS A 182 -6.37 5.93 6.66
C LYS A 182 -5.01 6.39 6.19
N LEU A 183 -4.72 6.12 4.92
CA LEU A 183 -3.48 6.52 4.26
C LEU A 183 -3.80 7.24 2.94
N HIS A 184 -3.43 8.52 2.87
CA HIS A 184 -3.60 9.35 1.68
C HIS A 184 -2.25 9.71 1.06
N LEU A 185 -2.04 9.31 -0.18
CA LEU A 185 -0.78 9.38 -0.93
C LEU A 185 -0.97 9.98 -2.33
N ASP A 186 -2.09 10.65 -2.57
CA ASP A 186 -2.43 11.22 -3.87
C ASP A 186 -1.33 12.16 -4.38
N ARG A 187 -1.09 12.14 -5.69
CA ARG A 187 -0.13 13.04 -6.36
C ARG A 187 1.30 12.94 -5.79
N ASN A 188 1.78 11.72 -5.60
CA ASN A 188 3.19 11.43 -5.31
C ASN A 188 3.88 10.85 -6.55
N CYS A 189 4.99 10.13 -6.38
CA CYS A 189 5.75 9.46 -7.45
C CYS A 189 5.85 7.94 -7.21
N ILE A 190 4.89 7.35 -6.50
CA ILE A 190 4.90 5.93 -6.10
C ILE A 190 4.63 5.04 -7.31
N GLN A 191 5.54 4.11 -7.60
CA GLN A 191 5.41 3.18 -8.72
C GLN A 191 4.78 1.85 -8.32
N LYS A 192 4.93 1.45 -7.06
CA LYS A 192 4.44 0.16 -6.54
C LYS A 192 3.81 0.35 -5.17
N ILE A 193 2.63 -0.25 -4.97
CA ILE A 193 2.00 -0.36 -3.65
C ILE A 193 2.65 -1.54 -2.94
N GLU A 194 3.54 -1.24 -2.00
CA GLU A 194 4.33 -2.19 -1.22
C GLU A 194 4.49 -1.72 0.24
N GLY A 195 5.01 -2.58 1.13
CA GLY A 195 5.28 -2.22 2.52
C GLY A 195 4.03 -2.03 3.39
N LEU A 196 2.88 -2.58 2.99
CA LEU A 196 1.60 -2.46 3.72
C LEU A 196 1.22 -3.73 4.51
N GLU A 197 2.09 -4.74 4.56
CA GLU A 197 1.78 -6.09 5.06
C GLU A 197 1.29 -6.10 6.51
N ASN A 198 1.74 -5.14 7.32
CA ASN A 198 1.44 -5.06 8.75
C ASN A 198 0.36 -4.01 9.09
N LEU A 199 -0.23 -3.34 8.09
CA LEU A 199 -1.25 -2.32 8.30
C LEU A 199 -2.64 -2.94 8.49
N ASN A 200 -2.74 -3.73 9.55
CA ASN A 200 -3.89 -4.60 9.79
C ASN A 200 -5.21 -3.84 9.98
N GLU A 201 -5.17 -2.59 10.43
CA GLU A 201 -6.37 -1.77 10.66
C GLU A 201 -6.68 -0.82 9.48
N LEU A 202 -5.95 -0.91 8.36
CA LEU A 202 -6.13 -0.01 7.23
C LEU A 202 -7.49 -0.25 6.56
N THR A 203 -8.32 0.79 6.56
CA THR A 203 -9.67 0.77 5.98
C THR A 203 -9.78 1.61 4.71
N GLU A 204 -8.89 2.60 4.55
CA GLU A 204 -8.96 3.59 3.47
C GLU A 204 -7.57 3.88 2.91
N LEU A 205 -7.39 3.61 1.61
CA LEU A 205 -6.15 3.86 0.87
C LEU A 205 -6.44 4.72 -0.37
N HIS A 206 -5.86 5.91 -0.40
CA HIS A 206 -5.89 6.81 -1.55
C HIS A 206 -4.48 6.93 -2.10
N CYS A 207 -4.29 6.57 -3.37
CA CYS A 207 -3.00 6.65 -4.06
C CYS A 207 -3.21 7.14 -5.51
N ASN A 208 -4.04 8.17 -5.68
CA ASN A 208 -4.44 8.68 -6.99
C ASN A 208 -3.31 9.44 -7.69
N ARG A 209 -3.30 9.37 -9.03
CA ARG A 209 -2.54 10.23 -9.94
C ARG A 209 -1.06 10.34 -9.55
N GLN A 210 -0.40 9.21 -9.45
CA GLN A 210 1.06 9.18 -9.26
C GLN A 210 1.75 9.75 -10.50
N ASN A 211 2.74 10.62 -10.29
CA ASN A 211 3.52 11.28 -11.33
C ASN A 211 4.60 10.34 -11.89
N ILE A 212 4.15 9.21 -12.44
CA ILE A 212 4.99 8.13 -12.95
C ILE A 212 4.75 7.93 -14.45
N ARG A 213 5.79 7.48 -15.15
CA ARG A 213 5.71 7.22 -16.60
C ARG A 213 5.14 5.83 -16.93
N VAL A 214 5.32 4.88 -16.02
CA VAL A 214 4.90 3.48 -16.11
C VAL A 214 3.56 3.25 -15.39
N PRO A 215 2.87 2.12 -15.63
CA PRO A 215 1.74 1.67 -14.81
C PRO A 215 2.14 1.51 -13.34
N LEU A 216 1.21 1.83 -12.43
CA LEU A 216 1.36 1.48 -11.01
C LEU A 216 1.21 -0.03 -10.82
N GLU A 217 2.13 -0.62 -10.06
CA GLU A 217 2.16 -2.04 -9.73
C GLU A 217 1.70 -2.32 -8.29
N PHE A 218 1.39 -3.59 -8.02
CA PHE A 218 0.98 -4.06 -6.71
C PHE A 218 1.95 -5.11 -6.20
N ASP A 219 2.34 -5.01 -4.94
CA ASP A 219 2.93 -6.13 -4.22
C ASP A 219 1.84 -7.05 -3.66
N GLU A 220 1.93 -8.35 -3.94
CA GLU A 220 0.93 -9.31 -3.50
C GLU A 220 0.83 -9.39 -1.96
N ASN A 221 1.96 -9.38 -1.24
CA ASN A 221 1.94 -9.49 0.22
C ASN A 221 1.27 -8.26 0.85
N SER A 222 1.53 -7.07 0.29
CA SER A 222 0.89 -5.84 0.75
C SER A 222 -0.62 -5.86 0.53
N ILE A 223 -1.09 -6.30 -0.63
CA ILE A 223 -2.53 -6.42 -0.91
C ILE A 223 -3.19 -7.46 -0.01
N VAL A 224 -2.56 -8.62 0.19
CA VAL A 224 -3.04 -9.66 1.10
C VAL A 224 -3.09 -9.13 2.54
N GLY A 225 -2.07 -8.40 2.99
CA GLY A 225 -2.00 -7.84 4.35
C GLY A 225 -3.14 -6.88 4.68
N ILE A 226 -3.50 -5.99 3.74
CA ILE A 226 -4.60 -5.02 3.92
C ILE A 226 -5.99 -5.59 3.59
N SER A 227 -6.07 -6.72 2.87
CA SER A 227 -7.33 -7.30 2.41
C SER A 227 -8.41 -7.54 3.48
N PRO A 228 -8.11 -7.90 4.75
CA PRO A 228 -9.16 -8.20 5.72
C PRO A 228 -9.99 -6.98 6.12
N ASN A 229 -9.41 -5.78 6.05
CA ASN A 229 -9.98 -4.57 6.62
C ASN A 229 -10.15 -3.42 5.62
N LEU A 230 -9.50 -3.46 4.46
CA LEU A 230 -9.67 -2.41 3.46
C LEU A 230 -11.13 -2.34 2.98
N ARG A 231 -11.69 -1.11 2.96
CA ARG A 231 -13.06 -0.81 2.55
C ARG A 231 -13.09 0.15 1.38
N ILE A 232 -12.18 1.13 1.36
CA ILE A 232 -12.11 2.16 0.34
C ILE A 232 -10.74 2.14 -0.30
N LEU A 233 -10.71 1.99 -1.62
CA LEU A 233 -9.49 2.03 -2.43
C LEU A 233 -9.66 3.01 -3.59
N SER A 234 -8.80 4.03 -3.65
CA SER A 234 -8.80 5.03 -4.70
C SER A 234 -7.46 5.03 -5.44
N LEU A 235 -7.48 4.65 -6.72
CA LEU A 235 -6.32 4.50 -7.60
C LEU A 235 -6.54 5.19 -8.96
N CYS A 236 -7.33 6.26 -8.97
CA CYS A 236 -7.62 7.06 -10.16
C CYS A 236 -6.33 7.54 -10.83
N GLY A 237 -6.22 7.41 -12.16
CA GLY A 237 -5.18 8.09 -12.93
C GLY A 237 -3.77 7.50 -12.81
N ASN A 238 -3.63 6.18 -12.62
CA ASN A 238 -2.36 5.50 -12.35
C ASN A 238 -1.88 4.58 -13.49
N LYS A 239 -2.48 4.69 -14.68
CA LYS A 239 -2.12 3.89 -15.86
C LYS A 239 -2.21 2.38 -15.66
N ILE A 240 -2.94 1.92 -14.65
CA ILE A 240 -3.08 0.50 -14.29
C ILE A 240 -3.76 -0.26 -15.45
N GLU A 241 -3.22 -1.42 -15.80
CA GLU A 241 -3.79 -2.31 -16.82
C GLU A 241 -4.33 -3.59 -16.18
N ASP A 242 -3.57 -4.18 -15.26
CA ASP A 242 -3.90 -5.40 -14.55
C ASP A 242 -4.41 -5.11 -13.14
N ILE A 243 -5.58 -5.68 -12.81
CA ILE A 243 -6.20 -5.59 -11.49
C ILE A 243 -6.37 -6.97 -10.84
N SER A 244 -5.72 -8.01 -11.37
CA SER A 244 -5.90 -9.40 -10.93
C SER A 244 -5.69 -9.54 -9.43
N LEU A 245 -4.65 -8.90 -8.88
CA LEU A 245 -4.35 -8.94 -7.44
C LEU A 245 -5.42 -8.27 -6.56
N LEU A 246 -6.30 -7.43 -7.11
CA LEU A 246 -7.39 -6.82 -6.33
C LEU A 246 -8.47 -7.85 -5.95
N TRP A 247 -8.48 -9.05 -6.54
CA TRP A 247 -9.38 -10.15 -6.17
C TRP A 247 -9.31 -10.55 -4.68
N TYR A 248 -8.18 -10.27 -4.00
CA TYR A 248 -8.01 -10.50 -2.56
C TYR A 248 -8.87 -9.56 -1.72
N LEU A 249 -9.24 -8.39 -2.23
CA LEU A 249 -9.97 -7.35 -1.50
C LEU A 249 -11.48 -7.66 -1.44
N ASP A 250 -11.84 -8.82 -0.88
CA ASP A 250 -13.23 -9.28 -0.80
C ASP A 250 -14.12 -8.30 -0.01
N LYS A 251 -13.53 -7.59 0.97
CA LYS A 251 -14.22 -6.62 1.81
C LYS A 251 -14.33 -5.21 1.27
N ALA A 252 -13.67 -4.89 0.15
CA ALA A 252 -13.75 -3.55 -0.41
C ALA A 252 -15.21 -3.20 -0.75
N GLU A 253 -15.65 -2.02 -0.33
CA GLU A 253 -16.99 -1.50 -0.57
C GLU A 253 -16.99 -0.44 -1.67
N GLU A 254 -15.90 0.31 -1.79
CA GLU A 254 -15.72 1.36 -2.79
C GLU A 254 -14.34 1.25 -3.43
N ILE A 255 -14.34 1.14 -4.76
CA ILE A 255 -13.12 1.11 -5.57
C ILE A 255 -13.23 2.15 -6.68
N ASP A 256 -12.33 3.13 -6.67
CA ASP A 256 -12.13 4.05 -7.79
C ASP A 256 -10.88 3.67 -8.58
N LEU A 257 -11.11 3.17 -9.80
CA LEU A 257 -10.10 2.81 -10.79
C LEU A 257 -10.22 3.69 -12.04
N SER A 258 -10.88 4.85 -11.95
CA SER A 258 -11.06 5.75 -13.09
C SER A 258 -9.73 6.24 -13.68
N GLU A 259 -9.76 6.68 -14.94
CA GLU A 259 -8.60 7.24 -15.65
C GLU A 259 -7.37 6.30 -15.71
N ASN A 260 -7.60 4.98 -15.75
CA ASN A 260 -6.54 3.97 -15.93
C ASN A 260 -6.57 3.38 -17.37
N GLN A 261 -5.85 2.28 -17.59
CA GLN A 261 -5.72 1.60 -18.89
C GLN A 261 -6.37 0.20 -18.88
N ILE A 262 -7.34 -0.03 -17.99
CA ILE A 262 -7.98 -1.33 -17.80
C ILE A 262 -8.79 -1.70 -19.04
N GLN A 263 -8.64 -2.96 -19.46
CA GLN A 263 -9.37 -3.56 -20.57
C GLN A 263 -10.29 -4.68 -20.08
N MET A 264 -11.30 -5.01 -20.88
CA MET A 264 -12.15 -6.17 -20.59
C MET A 264 -11.33 -7.46 -20.84
N GLY A 265 -11.34 -8.38 -19.89
CA GLY A 265 -10.65 -9.66 -20.00
C GLY A 265 -11.14 -10.67 -18.95
N GLU A 266 -10.77 -11.94 -19.11
CA GLU A 266 -11.17 -12.97 -18.16
C GLU A 266 -10.70 -12.68 -16.74
N ASP A 267 -9.48 -12.16 -16.59
CA ASP A 267 -8.89 -11.91 -15.27
C ASP A 267 -9.54 -10.71 -14.56
N PHE A 268 -9.93 -9.69 -15.32
CA PHE A 268 -10.78 -8.60 -14.82
C PHE A 268 -12.12 -9.14 -14.27
N ILE A 269 -12.78 -10.02 -15.03
CA ILE A 269 -14.06 -10.61 -14.65
C ILE A 269 -13.91 -11.51 -13.41
N LYS A 270 -12.86 -12.33 -13.37
CA LYS A 270 -12.52 -13.16 -12.20
C LYS A 270 -12.29 -12.29 -10.96
N ALA A 271 -11.47 -11.24 -11.08
CA ALA A 271 -11.20 -10.34 -9.97
C ALA A 271 -12.48 -9.69 -9.42
N LEU A 272 -13.33 -9.15 -10.30
CA LEU A 272 -14.61 -8.57 -9.88
C LEU A 272 -15.54 -9.60 -9.24
N SER A 273 -15.56 -10.85 -9.73
CA SER A 273 -16.43 -11.90 -9.17
C SER A 273 -16.10 -12.28 -7.72
N CYS A 274 -14.88 -11.99 -7.26
CA CYS A 274 -14.43 -12.25 -5.89
C CYS A 274 -14.79 -11.12 -4.90
N MET A 275 -15.06 -9.91 -5.39
CA MET A 275 -15.32 -8.71 -4.58
C MET A 275 -16.78 -8.65 -4.10
N ASN A 276 -17.15 -9.52 -3.17
CA ASN A 276 -18.54 -9.76 -2.77
C ASN A 276 -19.23 -8.61 -2.01
N TYR A 277 -18.45 -7.65 -1.48
CA TYR A 277 -18.98 -6.51 -0.71
C TYR A 277 -18.91 -5.18 -1.48
N LEU A 278 -18.44 -5.20 -2.72
CA LEU A 278 -18.24 -4.01 -3.55
C LEU A 278 -19.59 -3.37 -3.89
N LYS A 279 -19.81 -2.13 -3.45
CA LYS A 279 -21.02 -1.34 -3.68
C LYS A 279 -20.80 -0.29 -4.76
N ILE A 280 -19.65 0.37 -4.75
CA ILE A 280 -19.34 1.48 -5.64
C ILE A 280 -18.10 1.11 -6.44
N LEU A 281 -18.22 1.13 -7.77
CA LEU A 281 -17.11 0.91 -8.68
C LEU A 281 -17.05 2.05 -9.70
N ASN A 282 -15.92 2.72 -9.81
CA ASN A 282 -15.68 3.72 -10.84
C ASN A 282 -14.57 3.22 -11.78
N LEU A 283 -14.91 3.04 -13.05
CA LEU A 283 -14.02 2.64 -14.14
C LEU A 283 -14.02 3.68 -15.26
N SER A 284 -14.67 4.82 -15.08
CA SER A 284 -14.73 5.90 -16.07
C SER A 284 -13.33 6.29 -16.57
N GLY A 285 -13.21 6.64 -17.85
CA GLY A 285 -11.91 6.99 -18.45
C GLY A 285 -11.01 5.80 -18.82
N ASN A 286 -11.37 4.56 -18.50
CA ASN A 286 -10.66 3.37 -18.96
C ASN A 286 -11.08 2.94 -20.38
N PRO A 287 -10.21 2.27 -21.17
CA PRO A 287 -10.57 1.66 -22.44
C PRO A 287 -11.78 0.72 -22.36
N ILE A 288 -11.93 -0.03 -21.26
CA ILE A 288 -13.05 -0.94 -21.01
C ILE A 288 -14.43 -0.29 -21.20
N VAL A 289 -14.58 0.99 -20.83
CA VAL A 289 -15.87 1.71 -20.86
C VAL A 289 -16.34 1.98 -22.29
N ARG A 290 -15.42 1.99 -23.28
CA ARG A 290 -15.76 2.19 -24.70
C ARG A 290 -16.30 0.93 -25.36
N ARG A 291 -16.18 -0.23 -24.71
CA ARG A 291 -16.64 -1.51 -25.25
C ARG A 291 -18.19 -1.55 -25.26
N PRO A 292 -18.82 -2.00 -26.36
CA PRO A 292 -20.27 -2.22 -26.37
C PRO A 292 -20.68 -3.17 -25.25
N LYS A 293 -21.78 -2.87 -24.55
CA LYS A 293 -22.31 -3.66 -23.43
C LYS A 293 -21.37 -3.84 -22.23
N TYR A 294 -20.31 -3.04 -22.13
CA TYR A 294 -19.42 -3.02 -20.97
C TYR A 294 -20.18 -3.01 -19.63
N ARG A 295 -21.16 -2.10 -19.50
CA ARG A 295 -21.97 -1.97 -18.29
C ARG A 295 -22.71 -3.26 -17.97
N ASP A 296 -23.35 -3.87 -18.96
CA ASP A 296 -24.09 -5.12 -18.79
C ASP A 296 -23.14 -6.25 -18.34
N GLU A 297 -21.97 -6.37 -18.96
CA GLU A 297 -20.95 -7.37 -18.61
C GLU A 297 -20.47 -7.19 -17.15
N VAL A 298 -20.20 -5.96 -16.70
CA VAL A 298 -19.82 -5.69 -15.30
C VAL A 298 -20.96 -6.01 -14.33
N ILE A 299 -22.17 -5.57 -14.62
CA ILE A 299 -23.34 -5.81 -13.75
C ILE A 299 -23.62 -7.31 -13.57
N LEU A 300 -23.39 -8.11 -14.61
CA LEU A 300 -23.58 -9.56 -14.58
C LEU A 300 -22.42 -10.29 -13.89
N SER A 301 -21.23 -9.69 -13.88
CA SER A 301 -20.02 -10.27 -13.28
C SER A 301 -19.95 -10.05 -11.77
N ASN A 302 -20.57 -8.98 -11.26
CA ASN A 302 -20.64 -8.71 -9.84
C ASN A 302 -22.05 -8.21 -9.44
N TYR A 303 -22.68 -8.97 -8.54
CA TYR A 303 -24.05 -8.73 -8.08
C TYR A 303 -24.15 -7.72 -6.93
N SER A 304 -23.05 -7.44 -6.22
CA SER A 304 -23.05 -6.53 -5.07
C SER A 304 -23.00 -5.06 -5.47
N ILE A 305 -22.47 -4.74 -6.67
CA ILE A 305 -22.32 -3.35 -7.13
C ILE A 305 -23.70 -2.66 -7.19
N GLN A 306 -23.80 -1.50 -6.56
CA GLN A 306 -24.99 -0.65 -6.50
C GLN A 306 -24.81 0.60 -7.35
N GLU A 307 -23.57 1.06 -7.54
CA GLU A 307 -23.22 2.21 -8.37
C GLU A 307 -22.02 1.88 -9.25
N LEU A 308 -22.16 2.16 -10.55
CA LEU A 308 -21.10 1.98 -11.54
C LEU A 308 -20.93 3.27 -12.36
N ASP A 309 -19.72 3.82 -12.35
CA ASP A 309 -19.33 5.06 -13.03
C ASP A 309 -20.21 6.27 -12.67
N GLY A 310 -20.51 6.45 -11.37
CA GLY A 310 -21.36 7.53 -10.88
C GLY A 310 -22.85 7.35 -11.18
N LYS A 311 -23.27 6.16 -11.65
CA LYS A 311 -24.66 5.85 -11.98
C LYS A 311 -25.15 4.63 -11.21
N THR A 312 -26.18 4.85 -10.41
CA THR A 312 -26.88 3.78 -9.68
C THR A 312 -27.38 2.69 -10.64
N ILE A 313 -27.17 1.44 -10.26
CA ILE A 313 -27.74 0.26 -10.92
C ILE A 313 -29.09 -0.01 -10.28
N LEU A 314 -30.15 0.14 -11.07
CA LEU A 314 -31.49 -0.07 -10.57
C LEU A 314 -31.79 -1.58 -10.46
N GLY A 315 -32.59 -1.99 -9.47
CA GLY A 315 -32.92 -3.41 -9.29
C GLY A 315 -33.58 -4.05 -10.52
N ASN A 316 -34.43 -3.29 -11.22
CA ASN A 316 -35.07 -3.72 -12.47
C ASN A 316 -34.09 -3.87 -13.65
N GLU A 317 -33.05 -3.04 -13.73
CA GLU A 317 -31.99 -3.12 -14.75
C GLU A 317 -31.26 -4.46 -14.63
N ARG A 318 -30.80 -4.80 -13.42
CA ARG A 318 -30.12 -6.07 -13.16
C ARG A 318 -31.03 -7.27 -13.45
N GLU A 319 -32.26 -7.26 -12.95
CA GLU A 319 -33.22 -8.34 -13.25
C GLU A 319 -33.48 -8.51 -14.74
N TYR A 320 -33.58 -7.40 -15.48
CA TYR A 320 -33.76 -7.42 -16.93
C TYR A 320 -32.57 -8.07 -17.64
N LEU A 321 -31.35 -7.68 -17.28
CA LEU A 321 -30.11 -8.28 -17.83
C LEU A 321 -30.04 -9.78 -17.53
N LEU A 322 -30.34 -10.20 -16.30
CA LEU A 322 -30.38 -11.61 -15.91
C LEU A 322 -31.42 -12.40 -16.71
N ARG A 323 -32.59 -11.81 -16.98
CA ARG A 323 -33.62 -12.46 -17.81
C ARG A 323 -33.19 -12.53 -19.27
N LEU A 324 -32.55 -11.51 -19.82
CA LEU A 324 -32.04 -11.53 -21.20
C LEU A 324 -30.98 -12.61 -21.39
N HIS A 325 -30.00 -12.69 -20.48
CA HIS A 325 -28.90 -13.65 -20.57
C HIS A 325 -29.27 -15.05 -20.06
N GLY A 326 -30.24 -15.15 -19.15
CA GLY A 326 -30.80 -16.42 -18.66
C GLY A 326 -31.85 -17.05 -19.57
N LYS A 327 -32.43 -16.31 -20.53
CA LYS A 327 -33.43 -16.81 -21.50
C LYS A 327 -32.83 -17.59 -22.69
N GLY A 328 -31.72 -18.29 -22.45
CA GLY A 328 -31.52 -19.63 -23.02
C GLY A 328 -32.43 -20.70 -22.40
N ARG A 329 -33.15 -20.40 -21.30
CA ARG A 329 -34.24 -21.23 -20.77
C ARG A 329 -35.43 -20.34 -20.39
N ALA A 330 -36.52 -20.46 -21.13
CA ALA A 330 -37.77 -19.77 -20.87
C ALA A 330 -38.40 -20.21 -19.53
N PRO A 331 -38.95 -19.30 -18.71
CA PRO A 331 -39.82 -19.71 -17.61
C PRO A 331 -41.19 -20.07 -18.16
N VAL A 332 -41.64 -21.29 -17.85
CA VAL A 332 -43.00 -21.79 -18.06
C VAL A 332 -44.00 -20.79 -17.46
N LYS A 333 -45.06 -20.50 -18.23
CA LYS A 333 -46.16 -19.60 -17.84
C LYS A 333 -46.73 -20.03 -16.48
N LYS A 334 -46.78 -19.12 -15.51
CA LYS A 334 -47.58 -19.29 -14.30
C LYS A 334 -49.05 -19.23 -14.67
N GLU A 335 -49.74 -20.36 -14.63
CA GLU A 335 -51.20 -20.37 -14.53
C GLU A 335 -51.63 -19.77 -13.19
N THR A 336 -52.60 -18.87 -13.30
CA THR A 336 -53.25 -18.14 -12.21
C THR A 336 -53.99 -19.08 -11.27
N LYS A 337 -53.60 -19.11 -9.98
CA LYS A 337 -54.41 -19.70 -8.91
C LYS A 337 -55.64 -18.82 -8.63
N LYS A 338 -56.84 -19.33 -8.90
CA LYS A 338 -58.05 -19.01 -8.12
C LYS A 338 -58.15 -20.04 -6.99
N GLY A 339 -58.41 -19.56 -5.78
CA GLY A 339 -58.34 -20.33 -4.53
C GLY A 339 -59.47 -21.31 -4.30
N ILE A 340 -59.38 -22.04 -3.18
CA ILE A 340 -60.19 -21.92 -1.95
C ILE A 340 -59.84 -23.11 -1.03
N ASP A 341 -59.44 -22.74 0.18
CA ASP A 341 -59.61 -23.33 1.53
C ASP A 341 -59.64 -24.84 1.92
N LEU A 342 -59.08 -24.99 3.13
CA LEU A 342 -59.53 -25.78 4.31
C LEU A 342 -59.11 -27.25 4.51
N ALA A 343 -58.32 -27.40 5.59
CA ALA A 343 -58.53 -28.29 6.74
C ALA A 343 -57.82 -29.67 6.83
N VAL A 344 -56.91 -29.72 7.81
CA VAL A 344 -56.80 -30.67 8.95
C VAL A 344 -56.37 -32.14 8.70
N VAL A 345 -55.65 -32.65 9.73
CA VAL A 345 -55.19 -34.03 9.99
C VAL A 345 -53.87 -34.38 9.26
N GLY A 346 -52.77 -34.78 9.89
CA GLY A 346 -52.53 -35.30 11.23
C GLY A 346 -51.57 -36.48 11.12
N ASN A 347 -50.43 -36.38 11.80
CA ASN A 347 -49.67 -37.47 12.42
C ASN A 347 -49.07 -38.64 11.60
N ARG A 348 -47.79 -38.89 11.92
CA ARG A 348 -47.02 -40.16 11.85
C ARG A 348 -46.61 -40.66 10.46
N PHE A 349 -45.30 -40.79 10.20
CA PHE A 349 -44.52 -42.00 10.52
C PHE A 349 -43.05 -41.87 10.11
N ASN A 350 -42.21 -42.16 11.11
CA ASN A 350 -40.89 -42.80 11.10
C ASN A 350 -40.37 -43.50 9.82
N LYS A 351 -39.05 -43.30 9.62
CA LYS A 351 -37.98 -44.29 9.33
C LYS A 351 -37.85 -44.97 7.96
N ASN A 352 -36.56 -45.23 7.69
CA ASN A 352 -35.91 -46.05 6.66
C ASN A 352 -35.58 -45.26 5.39
N LYS A 353 -34.33 -45.22 4.90
CA LYS A 353 -33.20 -46.15 5.03
C LYS A 353 -31.89 -45.41 4.75
#